data_AF-A0A2P4ETB9-F1
#
_entry.id   AF-A0A2P4ETB9-F1
#
_cell.length_a   1.000
_cell.length_b   1.000
_cell.length_c   1.000
_cell.angle_alpha   90.00
_cell.angle_beta   90.00
_cell.angle_gamma   90.00
#
_symmetry.space_group_name_H-M   'P 1'
#
loop_
_entity.id
_entity.type
_entity.pdbx_description
1 polymer ?
#
loop_
_entity_poly.entity_id
_entity_poly.type
_entity_poly.pdbx_seq_one_letter_code
_entity_poly.pdbx_strand_id
1 'polypeptide(L)'
;MDFPTQQSEITSIFQGDEFALDEEEIEIPSFINQGTRFLPSTCPAPIALALSGKTLQLDTQPFCTFANDLSFLIVAFSALGAALYVGRAFGGE
;
A
#
# COMPACT_ATOMS: atom_id res chain seq x y z
N MET A 1 -16.45 -34.02 -5.94
CA MET A 1 -16.43 -32.59 -6.32
C MET A 1 -16.25 -32.56 -7.82
N ASP A 2 -17.35 -32.42 -8.56
CA ASP A 2 -17.36 -32.46 -10.01
C ASP A 2 -17.10 -31.05 -10.54
N PHE A 3 -15.84 -30.79 -10.92
CA PHE A 3 -15.39 -29.53 -11.52
C PHE A 3 -16.12 -29.14 -12.82
N PRO A 4 -16.50 -30.07 -13.75
CA PRO A 4 -17.08 -29.68 -15.03
C PRO A 4 -18.52 -29.11 -14.92
N THR A 5 -19.32 -29.53 -13.94
CA THR A 5 -20.69 -29.02 -13.76
C THR A 5 -20.70 -27.59 -13.25
N GLN A 6 -19.75 -27.22 -12.40
CA GLN A 6 -19.62 -25.85 -11.88
C GLN A 6 -18.97 -24.93 -12.91
N GLN A 7 -18.14 -25.46 -13.82
CA GLN A 7 -17.51 -24.68 -14.87
C GLN A 7 -18.53 -24.01 -15.79
N SER A 8 -19.59 -24.72 -16.18
CA SER A 8 -20.63 -24.14 -17.06
C SER A 8 -21.42 -23.03 -16.35
N GLU A 9 -21.69 -23.21 -15.06
CA GLU A 9 -22.38 -22.24 -14.20
C GLU A 9 -21.54 -20.99 -13.94
N ILE A 10 -20.23 -21.16 -13.72
CA ILE A 10 -19.28 -20.04 -13.60
C ILE A 10 -19.16 -19.30 -14.92
N THR A 11 -19.06 -20.01 -16.05
CA THR A 11 -18.87 -19.37 -17.36
C THR A 11 -20.14 -18.63 -17.81
N SER A 12 -21.34 -19.07 -17.44
CA SER A 12 -22.58 -18.36 -17.79
C SER A 12 -22.77 -17.06 -17.00
N ILE A 13 -22.23 -16.96 -15.78
CA ILE A 13 -22.25 -15.73 -14.98
C ILE A 13 -21.41 -14.61 -15.62
N PHE A 14 -20.35 -14.97 -16.37
CA PHE A 14 -19.49 -14.02 -17.09
C PHE A 14 -19.91 -13.77 -18.55
N GLN A 15 -21.07 -14.27 -18.98
CA GLN A 15 -21.57 -14.11 -20.35
C GLN A 15 -22.71 -13.09 -20.38
N GLY A 16 -22.36 -11.82 -20.52
CA GLY A 16 -23.28 -10.70 -20.78
C GLY A 16 -22.50 -9.46 -21.20
N ASP A 17 -23.14 -8.52 -21.89
CA ASP A 17 -22.50 -7.24 -22.30
C ASP A 17 -21.91 -6.45 -21.11
N GLU A 18 -22.38 -6.71 -19.88
CA GLU A 18 -21.83 -6.13 -18.63
C GLU A 18 -20.46 -6.71 -18.22
N PHE A 19 -20.08 -7.88 -18.76
CA PHE A 19 -18.82 -8.57 -18.52
C PHE A 19 -17.91 -8.60 -19.75
N ALA A 20 -18.31 -7.95 -20.84
CA ALA A 20 -17.39 -7.57 -21.89
C ALA A 20 -16.36 -6.64 -21.24
N LEU A 21 -15.15 -7.17 -21.00
CA LEU A 21 -14.03 -6.37 -20.55
C LEU A 21 -13.77 -5.34 -21.63
N ASP A 22 -14.25 -4.11 -21.44
CA ASP A 22 -13.70 -2.97 -22.14
C ASP A 22 -12.21 -2.97 -21.80
N GLU A 23 -11.40 -3.40 -22.75
CA GLU A 23 -9.95 -3.36 -22.70
C GLU A 23 -9.52 -1.89 -22.78
N GLU A 24 -9.90 -1.09 -21.79
CA GLU A 24 -9.28 0.20 -21.55
C GLU A 24 -7.85 -0.12 -21.09
N GLU A 25 -6.91 0.09 -22.01
CA GLU A 25 -5.50 0.20 -21.69
C GLU A 25 -5.35 1.38 -20.74
N ILE A 26 -5.48 1.12 -19.44
CA ILE A 26 -5.24 2.12 -18.41
C ILE A 26 -3.76 2.46 -18.50
N GLU A 27 -3.43 3.52 -19.25
CA GLU A 27 -2.10 4.11 -19.29
C GLU A 27 -1.75 4.52 -17.87
N ILE A 28 -1.08 3.62 -17.14
CA ILE A 28 -0.65 3.88 -15.77
C ILE A 28 0.22 5.12 -15.84
N PRO A 29 -0.24 6.25 -15.30
CA PRO A 29 0.47 7.49 -15.52
C PRO A 29 1.87 7.37 -14.94
N SER A 30 2.86 7.86 -15.66
CA SER A 30 4.28 7.81 -15.25
C SER A 30 4.52 8.44 -13.87
N PHE A 31 3.60 9.26 -13.35
CA PHE A 31 3.66 9.79 -11.99
C PHE A 31 3.53 8.72 -10.89
N ILE A 32 2.89 7.57 -11.14
CA ILE A 32 2.84 6.46 -10.17
C ILE A 32 4.25 5.92 -9.93
N ASN A 33 5.09 5.85 -10.97
CA ASN A 33 6.49 5.45 -10.85
C ASN A 33 7.37 6.52 -10.20
N GLN A 34 6.93 7.78 -10.17
CA GLN A 34 7.69 8.89 -9.59
C GLN A 34 7.23 9.27 -8.17
N GLY A 35 6.04 8.82 -7.74
CA GLY A 35 5.31 9.44 -6.63
C GLY A 35 4.97 8.55 -5.44
N THR A 36 5.53 7.35 -5.30
CA THR A 36 5.28 6.53 -4.09
C THR A 36 5.95 7.07 -2.83
N ARG A 37 6.79 8.11 -2.95
CA ARG A 37 7.51 8.66 -1.81
C ARG A 37 7.55 10.19 -1.85
N PHE A 38 6.72 10.81 -0.99
CA PHE A 38 6.69 12.26 -0.78
C PHE A 38 7.97 12.81 -0.12
N LEU A 39 8.76 11.94 0.53
CA LEU A 39 9.97 12.31 1.27
C LEU A 39 11.17 11.48 0.81
N PRO A 40 12.39 12.05 0.78
CA PRO A 40 13.59 11.32 0.43
C PRO A 40 13.81 10.11 1.34
N SER A 41 14.50 9.09 0.84
CA SER A 41 14.78 7.86 1.59
C SER A 41 15.91 7.96 2.61
N THR A 42 16.49 9.16 2.73
CA THR A 42 17.62 9.47 3.59
C THR A 42 17.15 10.15 4.88
N CYS A 43 17.87 9.90 5.97
CA CYS A 43 17.60 10.57 7.24
C CYS A 43 17.73 12.09 7.11
N PRO A 44 16.78 12.86 7.68
CA PRO A 44 16.87 14.32 7.67
C PRO A 44 18.08 14.77 8.48
N ALA A 45 18.65 15.92 8.10
CA ALA A 45 19.77 16.52 8.83
C ALA A 45 19.40 16.85 10.29
N PRO A 46 20.38 16.89 11.21
CA PRO A 46 20.15 17.28 12.60
C PRO A 46 19.45 18.64 12.72
N ILE A 47 18.50 18.74 13.64
CA ILE A 47 17.67 19.94 13.80
C ILE A 47 18.34 20.84 14.84
N ALA A 48 18.71 22.06 14.43
CA ALA A 48 19.26 23.06 15.32
C ALA A 48 18.12 23.91 15.92
N LEU A 49 17.97 23.85 17.24
CA LEU A 49 17.02 24.67 18.00
C LEU A 49 17.77 25.75 18.76
N ALA A 50 17.41 27.02 18.52
CA ALA A 50 17.93 28.14 19.29
C ALA A 50 17.08 28.32 20.56
N LEU A 51 17.59 27.86 21.70
CA LEU A 51 16.99 28.11 23.01
C LEU A 51 17.78 29.22 23.72
N SER A 52 17.17 30.39 23.86
CA SER A 52 17.59 31.47 24.78
C SER A 52 19.11 31.67 24.89
N GLY A 53 19.79 31.83 23.75
CA GLY A 53 21.23 32.10 23.66
C GLY A 53 22.14 30.87 23.52
N LYS A 54 21.60 29.65 23.48
CA LYS A 54 22.34 28.42 23.14
C LYS A 54 21.67 27.69 21.97
N THR A 55 22.50 27.10 21.11
CA THR A 55 22.04 26.21 20.04
C THR A 55 22.12 24.76 20.50
N LEU A 56 20.98 24.07 20.55
CA LEU A 56 20.91 22.63 20.76
C LEU A 56 20.77 21.94 19.40
N GLN A 57 21.61 20.95 19.13
CA GLN A 57 21.48 20.11 17.96
C GLN A 57 20.78 18.81 18.37
N LEU A 58 19.61 18.57 17.78
CA LEU A 58 18.90 17.31 17.91
C LEU A 58 19.40 16.36 16.83
N ASP A 59 20.11 15.32 17.25
CA ASP A 59 20.53 14.24 16.36
C ASP A 59 19.31 13.38 15.99
N THR A 60 19.02 13.33 14.70
CA THR A 60 17.86 12.63 14.12
C THR A 60 18.15 11.16 13.83
N GLN A 61 19.42 10.73 13.89
CA GLN A 61 19.85 9.35 13.63
C GLN A 61 19.10 8.31 14.47
N PRO A 62 18.93 8.45 15.81
CA PRO A 62 18.27 7.42 16.61
C PRO A 62 16.79 7.24 16.25
N PHE A 63 16.09 8.33 15.94
CA PHE A 63 14.69 8.27 15.50
C PHE A 63 14.57 7.59 14.14
N CYS A 64 15.57 7.83 13.29
CA CYS A 64 15.64 7.26 11.96
C CYS A 64 15.84 5.74 11.99
N THR A 65 16.80 5.27 12.80
CA THR A 65 17.04 3.83 12.97
C THR A 65 15.78 3.14 13.50
N PHE A 66 15.12 3.74 14.50
CA PHE A 66 13.88 3.21 15.03
C PHE A 66 12.76 3.13 13.99
N ALA A 67 12.55 4.20 13.20
CA ALA A 67 11.55 4.21 12.15
C ALA A 67 11.84 3.16 11.06
N ASN A 68 13.11 2.97 10.72
CA ASN A 68 13.52 1.99 9.73
C ASN A 68 13.27 0.56 10.21
N ASP A 69 13.61 0.24 11.45
CA ASP A 69 13.38 -1.09 12.03
C ASP A 69 11.89 -1.39 12.23
N LEU A 70 11.05 -0.39 12.51
CA LEU A 70 9.60 -0.57 12.67
C LEU A 70 8.85 -0.66 11.33
N SER A 71 9.45 -0.21 10.23
CA SER A 71 8.77 -0.04 8.94
C SER A 71 8.09 -1.32 8.43
N PHE A 72 8.77 -2.47 8.53
CA PHE A 72 8.23 -3.74 8.06
C PHE A 72 6.99 -4.18 8.85
N LEU A 73 6.94 -3.86 10.15
CA LEU A 73 5.81 -4.21 11.02
C LEU A 73 4.56 -3.43 10.60
N ILE A 74 4.71 -2.13 10.31
CA ILE A 74 3.59 -1.30 9.84
C ILE A 74 3.02 -1.83 8.53
N VAL A 75 3.89 -2.19 7.57
CA VAL A 75 3.47 -2.78 6.30
C VAL A 75 2.73 -4.10 6.54
N ALA A 76 3.27 -4.97 7.39
CA ALA A 76 2.63 -6.26 7.70
C ALA A 76 1.23 -6.09 8.32
N PHE A 77 1.07 -5.18 9.29
CA PHE A 77 -0.24 -4.89 9.88
C PHE A 77 -1.22 -4.27 8.88
N SER A 78 -0.75 -3.37 8.01
CA SER A 78 -1.59 -2.78 6.97
C SER A 78 -2.08 -3.83 5.97
N ALA A 79 -1.21 -4.75 5.55
CA ALA A 79 -1.54 -5.85 4.65
C ALA A 79 -2.54 -6.82 5.30
N LEU A 80 -2.35 -7.15 6.59
CA LEU A 80 -3.31 -7.96 7.33
C LEU A 80 -4.68 -7.27 7.41
N GLY A 81 -4.71 -5.97 7.73
CA GLY A 81 -5.94 -5.19 7.78
C GLY A 81 -6.67 -5.14 6.44
N ALA A 82 -5.94 -4.92 5.35
CA ALA A 82 -6.49 -4.93 4.00
C ALA A 82 -7.02 -6.32 3.61
N ALA A 83 -6.26 -7.39 3.90
CA ALA A 83 -6.69 -8.76 3.64
C ALA A 83 -7.95 -9.13 4.42
N LEU A 84 -8.07 -8.69 5.69
CA LEU A 84 -9.27 -8.89 6.48
C LEU A 84 -10.45 -8.07 5.95
N TYR A 85 -10.22 -6.81 5.55
CA TYR A 85 -11.26 -5.95 4.98
C TYR A 85 -11.82 -6.56 3.69
N VAL A 86 -10.95 -6.93 2.75
CA VAL A 86 -11.32 -7.56 1.48
C VAL A 86 -11.98 -8.92 1.72
N GLY A 87 -11.36 -9.78 2.54
CA GLY A 87 -11.91 -11.11 2.85
C GLY A 87 -13.29 -11.06 3.51
N ARG A 88 -13.61 -10.01 4.26
CA ARG A 88 -14.95 -9.79 4.84
C ARG A 88 -15.90 -9.07 3.88
N ALA A 89 -15.39 -8.22 2.99
CA ALA A 89 -16.19 -7.51 1.99
C ALA A 89 -16.70 -8.43 0.87
N PHE A 90 -15.94 -9.46 0.51
CA PHE A 90 -16.29 -10.40 -0.57
C PHE A 90 -16.68 -11.81 -0.08
N GLY A 91 -16.50 -12.11 1.21
CA GLY A 91 -16.73 -13.44 1.79
C GLY A 91 -18.10 -13.63 2.46
N GLY A 92 -19.12 -12.89 2.02
CA GLY A 92 -20.44 -12.84 2.64
C GLY A 92 -21.60 -12.97 1.66
N GLU A 93 -21.56 -13.96 0.78
CA GLU A 93 -22.63 -14.93 0.45
C GLU A 93 -22.08 -16.05 -0.45
#